data_AF-A0ABD5TI79-F1
#
_entry.id   AF-A0ABD5TI79-F1
#
_cell.length_a   1.000
_cell.length_b   1.000
_cell.length_c   1.000
_cell.angle_alpha   90.00
_cell.angle_beta   90.00
_cell.angle_gamma   90.00
#
_symmetry.space_group_name_H-M   'P 1'
#
loop_
_entity.id
_entity.type
_entity.pdbx_description
1 polymer ?
#
loop_
_entity_poly.entity_id
_entity_poly.type
_entity_poly.pdbx_seq_one_letter_code
_entity_poly.pdbx_strand_id
1 'polypeptide(L)'
;MSDWPHDPDGEEGSEGMRKYDMAIIAKKVDEEEDFPLNRDEFVDEYGDDPIRINYKRVVALRDIFEYVEPEEFETMIDMHKAVGNAMREGNFWDYHPVGAEPEKKHA
;
A
#
# COMPACT_ATOMS: atom_id res chain seq x y z
N MET A 1 19.01 -15.22 4.42
CA MET A 1 18.72 -14.52 3.15
C MET A 1 17.24 -14.27 3.17
N SER A 2 16.79 -13.02 3.01
CA SER A 2 15.37 -12.69 3.11
C SER A 2 14.56 -13.45 2.06
N ASP A 3 13.40 -14.00 2.45
CA ASP A 3 12.43 -14.72 1.59
C ASP A 3 11.67 -13.79 0.60
N TRP A 4 12.25 -12.65 0.23
CA TRP A 4 11.59 -11.64 -0.61
C TRP A 4 12.14 -11.68 -2.04
N PRO A 5 11.31 -11.37 -3.07
CA PRO A 5 11.76 -11.28 -4.47
C PRO A 5 12.87 -10.24 -4.68
N HIS A 6 12.88 -9.18 -3.86
CA HIS A 6 13.92 -8.15 -3.83
C HIS A 6 14.15 -7.63 -2.40
N ASP A 7 15.26 -6.90 -2.18
CA ASP A 7 15.58 -6.34 -0.86
C ASP A 7 14.51 -5.31 -0.41
N PRO A 8 13.82 -5.53 0.74
CA PRO A 8 12.85 -4.57 1.27
C PRO A 8 13.44 -3.16 1.51
N ASP A 9 14.75 -3.06 1.70
CA ASP A 9 15.47 -1.81 1.92
C ASP A 9 16.21 -1.31 0.68
N GLY A 10 16.13 -2.04 -0.43
CA GLY A 10 16.71 -1.69 -1.72
C GLY A 10 15.90 -0.63 -2.49
N GLU A 11 16.34 -0.34 -3.72
CA GLU A 11 15.70 0.67 -4.59
C GLU A 11 14.27 0.32 -4.98
N GLU A 12 14.00 -0.96 -5.21
CA GLU A 12 12.66 -1.46 -5.57
C GLU A 12 11.72 -1.47 -4.35
N GLY A 13 12.28 -1.67 -3.15
CA GLY A 13 11.58 -1.55 -1.88
C GLY A 13 11.53 -0.12 -1.34
N SER A 14 11.97 0.05 -0.11
CA SER A 14 11.85 1.30 0.66
C SER A 14 12.88 2.38 0.32
N GLU A 15 13.79 2.14 -0.64
CA GLU A 15 14.88 3.05 -1.01
C GLU A 15 15.74 3.48 0.19
N GLY A 16 16.25 2.50 0.94
CA GLY A 16 16.97 2.75 2.18
C GLY A 16 16.08 3.37 3.26
N MET A 17 14.85 2.87 3.42
CA MET A 17 13.87 3.32 4.41
C MET A 17 13.39 4.77 4.24
N ARG A 18 13.42 5.31 3.01
CA ARG A 18 12.85 6.63 2.65
C ARG A 18 11.37 6.56 2.27
N LYS A 19 10.91 5.40 1.80
CA LYS A 19 9.53 5.14 1.37
C LYS A 19 8.91 4.05 2.23
N TYR A 20 7.61 4.17 2.48
CA TYR A 20 6.82 3.24 3.27
C TYR A 20 5.50 2.98 2.54
N ASP A 21 4.87 1.85 2.88
CA ASP A 21 3.47 1.54 2.61
C ASP A 21 2.94 2.04 1.26
N MET A 22 2.15 3.10 1.28
CA MET A 22 1.47 3.67 0.13
C MET A 22 2.46 4.19 -0.91
N ALA A 23 3.58 4.79 -0.48
CA ALA A 23 4.59 5.29 -1.40
C ALA A 23 5.35 4.16 -2.11
N ILE A 24 5.43 2.97 -1.51
CA ILE A 24 6.00 1.79 -2.18
C ILE A 24 4.97 1.23 -3.17
N ILE A 25 3.70 1.10 -2.78
CA ILE A 25 2.62 0.58 -3.64
C ILE A 25 2.42 1.49 -4.85
N ALA A 26 2.36 2.81 -4.66
CA ALA A 26 2.16 3.78 -5.74
C ALA A 26 3.31 3.82 -6.76
N LYS A 27 4.51 3.33 -6.43
CA LYS A 27 5.61 3.21 -7.40
C LYS A 27 5.44 2.06 -8.39
N LYS A 28 4.57 1.10 -8.07
CA LYS A 28 4.35 -0.10 -8.89
C LYS A 28 3.35 0.13 -10.00
N VAL A 29 2.79 1.33 -10.08
CA VAL A 29 1.76 1.72 -11.05
C VAL A 29 2.10 3.08 -11.67
N ASP A 30 1.81 3.23 -12.95
CA ASP A 30 1.81 4.47 -13.69
C ASP A 30 0.37 5.04 -13.74
N GLU A 31 0.20 6.31 -13.34
CA GLU A 31 -1.12 6.94 -13.26
C GLU A 31 -1.79 7.14 -14.63
N GLU A 32 -1.02 7.26 -15.70
CA GLU A 32 -1.53 7.49 -17.06
C GLU A 32 -1.73 6.19 -17.85
N GLU A 33 -0.93 5.17 -17.57
CA GLU A 33 -0.89 3.93 -18.37
C GLU A 33 -1.64 2.75 -17.74
N ASP A 34 -1.66 2.62 -16.41
CA ASP A 34 -2.14 1.40 -15.73
C ASP A 34 -3.61 1.47 -15.28
N PHE A 35 -4.27 2.62 -15.45
CA PHE A 35 -5.66 2.81 -15.03
C PHE A 35 -6.64 2.71 -16.22
N PRO A 36 -7.76 1.98 -16.09
CA PRO A 36 -8.25 1.32 -14.87
C PRO A 36 -7.44 0.08 -14.46
N LEU A 37 -7.15 -0.04 -13.17
CA LEU A 37 -6.28 -1.08 -12.59
C LEU A 37 -7.11 -2.23 -12.04
N ASN A 38 -6.85 -3.46 -12.49
CA ASN A 38 -7.44 -4.66 -11.92
C ASN A 38 -6.67 -5.15 -10.68
N ARG A 39 -7.37 -5.37 -9.57
CA ARG A 39 -6.78 -5.80 -8.29
C ARG A 39 -6.08 -7.14 -8.41
N ASP A 40 -6.72 -8.11 -9.03
CA ASP A 40 -6.23 -9.49 -9.03
C ASP A 40 -5.01 -9.62 -9.94
N GLU A 41 -5.01 -8.94 -11.10
CA GLU A 41 -3.82 -8.86 -11.96
C GLU A 41 -2.65 -8.16 -11.25
N PHE A 42 -2.92 -7.07 -10.53
CA PHE A 42 -1.90 -6.36 -9.76
C PHE A 42 -1.31 -7.22 -8.62
N VAL A 43 -2.14 -8.01 -7.94
CA VAL A 43 -1.70 -8.94 -6.89
C VAL A 43 -0.98 -10.15 -7.47
N ASP A 44 -1.38 -10.63 -8.65
CA ASP A 44 -0.68 -11.72 -9.33
C ASP A 44 0.74 -11.31 -9.74
N GLU A 45 0.92 -10.05 -10.17
CA GLU A 45 2.23 -9.52 -10.56
C GLU A 45 3.11 -9.18 -9.34
N TYR A 46 2.58 -8.44 -8.36
CA TYR A 46 3.38 -7.85 -7.28
C TYR A 46 3.08 -8.42 -5.89
N GLY A 47 2.24 -9.44 -5.77
CA GLY A 47 1.70 -9.90 -4.49
C GLY A 47 2.76 -10.39 -3.50
N ASP A 48 3.89 -10.90 -3.97
CA ASP A 48 5.00 -11.35 -3.12
C ASP A 48 6.01 -10.22 -2.79
N ASP A 49 5.82 -9.02 -3.32
CA ASP A 49 6.75 -7.93 -3.11
C ASP A 49 6.69 -7.39 -1.67
N PRO A 50 7.84 -7.17 -1.03
CA PRO A 50 7.88 -6.61 0.31
C PRO A 50 7.41 -5.16 0.35
N ILE A 51 6.41 -4.91 1.18
CA ILE A 51 5.93 -3.59 1.56
C ILE A 51 6.37 -3.29 2.98
N ARG A 52 7.27 -2.31 3.11
CA ARG A 52 7.72 -1.83 4.41
C ARG A 52 6.66 -0.91 5.02
N ILE A 53 6.03 -1.36 6.10
CA ILE A 53 5.01 -0.58 6.82
C ILE A 53 5.66 0.43 7.76
N ASN A 54 6.72 0.03 8.46
CA ASN A 54 7.47 0.89 9.36
C ASN A 54 8.91 0.36 9.54
N TYR A 55 9.67 0.96 10.47
CA TYR A 55 11.05 0.59 10.77
C TYR A 55 11.24 -0.88 11.23
N LYS A 56 10.17 -1.57 11.64
CA LYS A 56 10.19 -2.97 12.09
C LYS A 56 9.43 -3.92 11.17
N ARG A 57 8.29 -3.51 10.64
CA ARG A 57 7.33 -4.38 9.96
C ARG A 57 7.47 -4.28 8.45
N VAL A 58 7.63 -5.43 7.81
CA VAL A 58 7.55 -5.66 6.36
C VAL A 58 6.54 -6.78 6.15
N VAL A 59 5.64 -6.62 5.19
CA VAL A 59 4.60 -7.60 4.82
C VAL A 59 4.61 -7.79 3.31
N ALA A 60 3.96 -8.85 2.82
CA ALA A 60 3.76 -9.01 1.38
C ALA A 60 2.65 -8.06 0.91
N LEU A 61 2.69 -7.62 -0.35
CA LEU A 61 1.62 -6.79 -0.92
C LEU A 61 0.27 -7.51 -0.86
N ARG A 62 0.25 -8.82 -1.14
CA ARG A 62 -0.98 -9.64 -1.06
C ARG A 62 -1.65 -9.58 0.30
N ASP A 63 -0.88 -9.53 1.40
CA ASP A 63 -1.42 -9.51 2.76
C ASP A 63 -2.26 -8.24 2.98
N ILE A 64 -1.85 -7.11 2.40
CA ILE A 64 -2.61 -5.84 2.45
C ILE A 64 -3.85 -5.95 1.56
N PHE A 65 -3.69 -6.52 0.36
CA PHE A 65 -4.74 -6.62 -0.65
C PHE A 65 -5.83 -7.66 -0.31
N GLU A 66 -5.61 -8.57 0.64
CA GLU A 66 -6.67 -9.40 1.25
C GLU A 66 -7.79 -8.55 1.87
N TYR A 67 -7.49 -7.31 2.28
CA TYR A 67 -8.44 -6.37 2.88
C TYR A 67 -8.97 -5.32 1.87
N VAL A 68 -8.59 -5.43 0.59
CA VAL A 68 -9.02 -4.49 -0.45
C VAL A 68 -10.28 -5.02 -1.13
N GLU A 69 -11.42 -4.39 -0.81
CA GLU A 69 -12.73 -4.82 -1.32
C GLU A 69 -12.93 -4.60 -2.84
N PRO A 70 -12.61 -3.44 -3.45
CA PRO A 70 -12.85 -3.23 -4.87
C PRO A 70 -11.95 -4.11 -5.74
N GLU A 71 -12.53 -4.68 -6.81
CA GLU A 71 -11.81 -5.53 -7.77
C GLU A 71 -11.11 -4.70 -8.86
N GLU A 72 -11.53 -3.45 -9.07
CA GLU A 72 -11.00 -2.54 -10.08
C GLU A 72 -10.95 -1.10 -9.53
N PHE A 73 -9.95 -0.33 -9.96
CA PHE A 73 -9.76 1.07 -9.59
C PHE A 73 -9.71 1.93 -10.85
N GLU A 74 -10.59 2.92 -10.95
CA GLU A 74 -10.61 3.85 -12.09
C GLU A 74 -9.44 4.84 -12.07
N THR A 75 -8.94 5.17 -10.88
CA THR A 75 -7.89 6.17 -10.70
C THR A 75 -6.95 5.79 -9.57
N MET A 76 -5.75 6.38 -9.62
CA MET A 76 -4.77 6.32 -8.54
C MET A 76 -5.38 6.72 -7.18
N ILE A 77 -6.24 7.73 -7.18
CA ILE A 77 -6.93 8.21 -5.97
C ILE A 77 -7.85 7.12 -5.39
N ASP A 78 -8.56 6.39 -6.25
CA ASP A 78 -9.47 5.32 -5.82
C ASP A 78 -8.70 4.14 -5.23
N MET A 79 -7.59 3.75 -5.87
CA MET A 79 -6.66 2.76 -5.32
C MET A 79 -6.10 3.21 -3.95
N HIS A 80 -5.62 4.44 -3.83
CA HIS A 80 -5.06 4.97 -2.58
C HIS A 80 -6.08 4.95 -1.43
N LYS A 81 -7.35 5.29 -1.71
CA LYS A 81 -8.41 5.23 -0.71
C LYS A 81 -8.66 3.79 -0.28
N ALA A 82 -8.77 2.86 -1.22
CA ALA A 82 -9.03 1.46 -0.94
C ALA A 82 -7.89 0.82 -0.11
N VAL A 83 -6.64 1.01 -0.54
CA VAL A 83 -5.45 0.55 0.21
C VAL A 83 -5.39 1.22 1.58
N GLY A 84 -5.70 2.51 1.67
CA GLY A 84 -5.72 3.24 2.95
C GLY A 84 -6.79 2.75 3.93
N ASN A 85 -7.90 2.20 3.44
CA ASN A 85 -8.91 1.54 4.27
C ASN A 85 -8.44 0.14 4.68
N ALA A 86 -7.93 -0.66 3.73
CA ALA A 86 -7.36 -1.98 3.95
C ALA A 86 -6.25 -1.97 5.02
N MET A 87 -5.37 -0.97 4.98
CA MET A 87 -4.30 -0.78 5.97
C MET A 87 -4.84 -0.60 7.41
N ARG A 88 -6.00 0.04 7.57
CA ARG A 88 -6.66 0.22 8.87
C ARG A 88 -7.40 -1.04 9.29
N GLU A 89 -8.15 -1.64 8.38
CA GLU A 89 -8.94 -2.85 8.64
C GLU A 89 -8.05 -4.05 8.99
N GLY A 90 -6.95 -4.23 8.27
CA GLY A 90 -5.95 -5.27 8.53
C GLY A 90 -4.98 -4.95 9.68
N ASN A 91 -5.17 -3.83 10.39
CA ASN A 91 -4.35 -3.42 11.52
C ASN A 91 -2.85 -3.41 11.19
N PHE A 92 -2.49 -2.87 10.02
CA PHE A 92 -1.11 -2.76 9.58
C PHE A 92 -0.39 -1.58 10.23
N TRP A 93 -1.08 -0.45 10.39
CA TRP A 93 -0.56 0.71 11.08
C TRP A 93 -0.66 0.56 12.60
N ASP A 94 0.48 0.71 13.28
CA ASP A 94 0.54 0.63 14.75
C ASP A 94 -0.12 1.84 15.44
N TYR A 95 -0.16 2.99 14.74
CA TYR A 95 -0.81 4.20 15.23
C TYR A 95 -2.17 4.39 14.59
N HIS A 96 -3.21 4.18 15.38
CA HIS A 96 -4.57 4.55 15.03
C HIS A 96 -4.89 5.86 15.74
N PRO A 97 -5.05 6.99 15.02
CA PRO A 97 -5.51 8.21 15.66
C PRO A 97 -6.91 7.96 16.25
N VAL A 98 -6.98 7.81 17.57
CA VAL A 98 -8.23 7.91 18.33
C VAL A 98 -8.68 9.36 18.24
N GLY A 99 -9.64 9.65 17.37
CA GLY A 99 -10.08 11.01 17.13
C GLY A 99 -10.63 11.65 18.41
N ALA A 100 -10.01 12.75 18.85
CA ALA A 100 -10.84 13.91 19.17
C ALA A 100 -11.30 14.44 17.81
N GLU A 101 -12.60 14.44 17.52
CA GLU A 101 -13.15 15.02 16.30
C GLU A 101 -12.60 16.45 16.12
N PRO A 102 -11.62 16.69 15.21
CA PRO A 102 -11.26 18.05 14.91
C PRO A 102 -12.42 18.59 14.07
N GLU A 103 -13.08 19.65 14.55
CA GLU A 103 -14.08 20.37 13.78
C GLU A 103 -13.56 20.55 12.36
N LYS A 104 -14.29 20.01 11.37
CA LYS A 104 -13.99 20.20 9.94
C LYS A 104 -14.05 21.70 9.65
N LYS A 105 -12.92 22.39 9.75
CA LYS A 105 -12.80 23.76 9.27
C LYS A 105 -12.64 23.68 7.76
N HIS A 106 -13.74 23.95 7.06
CA HIS A 106 -13.67 24.33 5.66
C HIS A 106 -12.85 25.62 5.57
N ALA A 107 -11.81 25.60 4.74
CA ALA A 107 -11.08 26.79 4.32
C ALA A 107 -11.91 27.62 3.34
#